data_AF-A0A258ZPW2-F1
#
_entry.id   AF-A0A258ZPW2-F1
#
_cell.length_a   1.000
_cell.length_b   1.000
_cell.length_c   1.000
_cell.angle_alpha   90.00
_cell.angle_beta   90.00
_cell.angle_gamma   90.00
#
_symmetry.space_group_name_H-M   'P 1'
#
loop_
_entity.id
_entity.type
_entity.pdbx_description
1 polymer ?
#
loop_
_entity_poly.entity_id
_entity_poly.type
_entity_poly.pdbx_seq_one_letter_code
_entity_poly.pdbx_strand_id
1 'polypeptide(L)'
;MLALCGSLGLLALPHSAKAEYGYKDRIFEQKYVLPEKPSDNELVLLRLSLMMIGITPEQIDSFFSAELAQAMGGLCDWAALQKKGVSRPPPSPAQDLIAQAPEPLSKLDAKPRRPEVTGTELCLAQTVLFKKAYGDGLSTDRQLSDLAAATSRRFAANWIPQAELQRADVQTAAQRLWTILWRVQRLAGVGVAVPAADGGALEDSPIKEALKQIMGDEPYATIDRRLTEIEEDTARALQAREATRKQQNAQRQEAARLQEETQRQDEARRQEDSRAMRDAEAREGQAKAQATAAADALDAAQGRVARARQAVQSAERRLQERSAAIQADQARRMQSLAMGMARGPSGMAQAFQGLAGGGGHDPLEGLRRERAQAQHELDQAMAAFAALRSVQKTASPSQAPPVGQPGEERCVEGGRCIIVERTV
;
A
#
# COMPACT_ATOMS: atom_id res chain seq x y z
N MET A 1 119.01 -13.84 16.13
CA MET A 1 119.37 -12.81 15.13
C MET A 1 118.06 -12.23 14.59
N LEU A 2 117.69 -11.01 15.02
CA LEU A 2 117.64 -9.78 14.19
C LEU A 2 116.56 -9.87 13.08
N ALA A 3 115.38 -9.24 13.13
CA ALA A 3 114.96 -7.84 13.35
C ALA A 3 114.60 -7.10 12.04
N LEU A 4 113.33 -6.66 11.97
CA LEU A 4 112.81 -5.36 11.49
C LEU A 4 112.90 -4.95 10.00
N CYS A 5 111.72 -4.69 9.41
CA CYS A 5 111.23 -3.38 8.89
C CYS A 5 109.96 -3.63 8.01
N GLY A 6 108.84 -2.93 8.11
CA GLY A 6 108.50 -1.72 8.87
C GLY A 6 107.00 -1.46 8.85
N SER A 7 106.55 -0.71 9.85
CA SER A 7 105.21 -0.14 10.00
C SER A 7 105.15 1.24 9.33
N LEU A 8 104.06 1.54 8.61
CA LEU A 8 103.36 2.83 8.55
C LEU A 8 102.27 2.79 7.47
N GLY A 9 101.02 3.04 7.87
CA GLY A 9 99.90 3.12 6.92
C GLY A 9 98.51 3.08 7.55
N LEU A 10 98.31 3.73 8.71
CA LEU A 10 97.00 4.21 9.12
C LEU A 10 96.56 5.26 8.09
N LEU A 11 95.67 4.89 7.17
CA LEU A 11 94.84 5.82 6.42
C LEU A 11 93.46 5.18 6.27
N ALA A 12 92.51 5.85 6.90
CA ALA A 12 91.10 5.53 6.94
C ALA A 12 90.55 5.19 5.55
N LEU A 13 90.01 3.97 5.41
CA LEU A 13 89.00 3.72 4.39
C LEU A 13 87.65 4.27 4.91
N PRO A 14 87.00 5.14 4.13
CA PRO A 14 86.10 6.15 4.65
C PRO A 14 84.68 5.59 4.83
N HIS A 15 84.04 5.96 5.94
CA HIS A 15 82.64 6.35 6.18
C HIS A 15 81.43 5.73 5.44
N SER A 16 81.59 5.03 4.32
CA SER A 16 80.48 4.53 3.48
C SER A 16 79.86 3.25 4.02
N ALA A 17 80.64 2.32 4.59
CA ALA A 17 80.08 1.11 5.20
C ALA A 17 79.25 1.45 6.45
N LYS A 18 79.75 2.32 7.34
CA LYS A 18 79.01 2.77 8.54
C LYS A 18 77.77 3.62 8.20
N ALA A 19 77.82 4.43 7.14
CA ALA A 19 76.65 5.19 6.68
C ALA A 19 75.58 4.28 6.04
N GLU A 20 75.98 3.23 5.33
CA GLU A 20 75.06 2.28 4.68
C GLU A 20 74.40 1.32 5.69
N TYR A 21 75.11 0.91 6.75
CA TYR A 21 74.49 0.23 7.91
C TYR A 21 73.45 1.13 8.60
N GLY A 22 73.79 2.40 8.88
CA GLY A 22 72.85 3.35 9.47
C GLY A 22 71.65 3.70 8.57
N TYR A 23 71.81 3.66 7.25
CA TYR A 23 70.72 3.90 6.29
C TYR A 23 69.73 2.72 6.24
N LYS A 24 70.24 1.47 6.20
CA LYS A 24 69.40 0.27 6.25
C LYS A 24 68.68 0.15 7.59
N ASP A 25 69.35 0.45 8.70
CA ASP A 25 68.73 0.47 10.04
C ASP A 25 67.63 1.54 10.11
N ARG A 26 67.86 2.74 9.57
CA ARG A 26 66.84 3.80 9.51
C ARG A 26 65.62 3.39 8.66
N ILE A 27 65.84 2.76 7.50
CA ILE A 27 64.73 2.26 6.67
C ILE A 27 63.96 1.16 7.41
N PHE A 28 64.66 0.25 8.07
CA PHE A 28 64.06 -0.81 8.86
C PHE A 28 63.17 -0.23 9.97
N GLU A 29 63.70 0.74 10.74
CA GLU A 29 62.95 1.42 11.80
C GLU A 29 61.71 2.13 11.25
N GLN A 30 61.85 2.91 10.16
CA GLN A 30 60.72 3.62 9.54
C GLN A 30 59.63 2.68 9.00
N LYS A 31 59.99 1.46 8.59
CA LYS A 31 59.04 0.49 8.01
C LYS A 31 58.39 -0.42 9.04
N TYR A 32 59.14 -0.83 10.06
CA TYR A 32 58.77 -1.97 10.91
C TYR A 32 58.67 -1.62 12.40
N VAL A 33 59.17 -0.45 12.84
CA VAL A 33 59.02 0.01 14.21
C VAL A 33 57.83 0.95 14.30
N LEU A 34 56.88 0.62 15.16
CA LEU A 34 55.74 1.48 15.41
C LEU A 34 56.19 2.77 16.12
N PRO A 35 55.76 3.97 15.70
CA PRO A 35 56.02 5.20 16.45
C PRO A 35 55.46 5.15 17.88
N GLU A 36 56.07 5.85 18.83
CA GLU A 36 55.55 5.93 20.21
C GLU A 36 54.14 6.52 20.27
N LYS A 37 53.89 7.53 19.43
CA LYS A 37 52.61 8.22 19.29
C LYS A 37 52.24 8.27 17.81
N PRO A 38 51.54 7.25 17.28
CA PRO A 38 51.10 7.27 15.89
C PRO A 38 50.09 8.40 15.65
N SER A 39 50.23 9.09 14.53
CA SER A 39 49.27 10.06 14.02
C SER A 39 47.96 9.41 13.57
N ASP A 40 46.89 10.18 13.42
CA ASP A 40 45.58 9.68 12.93
C ASP A 40 45.71 8.90 11.61
N ASN A 41 46.56 9.36 10.68
CA ASN A 41 46.78 8.69 9.40
C ASN A 41 47.51 7.35 9.57
N GLU A 42 48.52 7.30 10.44
CA GLU A 42 49.23 6.05 10.76
C GLU A 42 48.29 5.06 11.45
N LEU A 43 47.43 5.51 12.35
CA LEU A 43 46.40 4.68 12.99
C LEU A 43 45.43 4.07 12.00
N VAL A 44 44.99 4.82 10.99
CA VAL A 44 44.16 4.28 9.90
C VAL A 44 44.91 3.19 9.12
N LEU A 45 46.17 3.43 8.75
CA LEU A 45 46.99 2.45 8.04
C LEU A 45 47.28 1.20 8.87
N LEU A 46 47.45 1.35 10.19
CA LEU A 46 47.62 0.25 11.12
C LEU A 46 46.35 -0.59 11.20
N ARG A 47 45.17 0.04 11.36
CA ARG A 47 43.88 -0.66 11.37
C ARG A 47 43.61 -1.40 10.06
N LEU A 48 43.95 -0.79 8.91
CA LEU A 48 43.89 -1.48 7.62
C LEU A 48 44.88 -2.67 7.55
N SER A 49 46.07 -2.54 8.14
CA SER A 49 47.03 -3.63 8.21
C SER A 49 46.54 -4.77 9.13
N LEU A 50 45.81 -4.45 10.19
CA LEU A 50 45.18 -5.45 11.06
C LEU A 50 44.08 -6.24 10.34
N MET A 51 43.40 -5.65 9.35
CA MET A 51 42.43 -6.38 8.51
C MET A 51 43.07 -7.47 7.63
N MET A 52 44.40 -7.47 7.47
CA MET A 52 45.11 -8.57 6.79
C MET A 52 45.25 -9.81 7.67
N ILE A 53 44.98 -9.72 8.98
CA ILE A 53 44.80 -10.89 9.82
C ILE A 53 43.53 -11.55 9.31
N GLY A 54 43.65 -12.75 8.73
CA GLY A 54 42.50 -13.45 8.20
C GLY A 54 41.47 -13.76 9.28
N ILE A 55 40.26 -14.11 8.85
CA ILE A 55 39.11 -14.30 9.73
C ILE A 55 38.83 -15.78 10.01
N THR A 56 39.41 -16.69 9.21
CA THR A 56 39.27 -18.12 9.45
C THR A 56 40.33 -18.62 10.42
N PRO A 57 40.04 -19.70 11.13
CA PRO A 57 41.02 -20.39 11.95
C PRO A 57 42.39 -20.63 11.34
N GLU A 58 42.42 -21.18 10.13
CA GLU A 58 43.64 -21.57 9.44
C GLU A 58 44.44 -20.34 9.07
N GLN A 59 43.74 -19.26 8.69
CA GLN A 59 44.38 -17.98 8.40
C GLN A 59 44.97 -17.35 9.65
N ILE A 60 44.28 -17.40 10.79
CA ILE A 60 44.77 -16.85 12.07
C ILE A 60 45.97 -17.65 12.57
N ASP A 61 45.91 -18.98 12.55
CA ASP A 61 47.01 -19.84 12.99
C ASP A 61 48.24 -19.71 12.07
N SER A 62 48.02 -19.69 10.75
CA SER A 62 49.06 -19.35 9.77
C SER A 62 49.59 -17.93 9.98
N PHE A 63 48.72 -17.00 10.39
CA PHE A 63 49.14 -15.63 10.62
C PHE A 63 50.11 -15.55 11.80
N PHE A 64 49.69 -16.08 12.94
CA PHE A 64 50.43 -16.10 14.20
C PHE A 64 51.08 -17.47 14.45
N SER A 65 51.92 -17.93 13.52
CA SER A 65 52.52 -19.28 13.59
C SER A 65 53.39 -19.48 14.83
N ALA A 66 53.63 -20.75 15.19
CA ALA A 66 54.55 -21.09 16.28
C ALA A 66 55.98 -20.56 16.03
N GLU A 67 56.41 -20.54 14.77
CA GLU A 67 57.70 -19.97 14.33
C GLU A 67 57.77 -18.47 14.59
N LEU A 68 56.71 -17.72 14.27
CA LEU A 68 56.64 -16.29 14.54
C LEU A 68 56.71 -16.01 16.05
N ALA A 69 55.95 -16.77 16.85
CA ALA A 69 55.96 -16.65 18.30
C ALA A 69 57.37 -16.94 18.88
N GLN A 70 58.06 -17.94 18.33
CA GLN A 70 59.43 -18.27 18.72
C GLN A 70 60.42 -17.18 18.31
N ALA A 71 60.32 -16.65 17.09
CA ALA A 71 61.20 -15.59 16.58
C ALA A 71 61.05 -14.28 17.39
N MET A 72 59.84 -13.97 17.86
CA MET A 72 59.59 -12.81 18.71
C MET A 72 59.84 -13.05 20.20
N GLY A 73 60.01 -14.32 20.63
CA GLY A 73 60.10 -14.69 22.04
C GLY A 73 58.76 -14.61 22.80
N GLY A 74 57.64 -14.61 22.09
CA GLY A 74 56.28 -14.49 22.63
C GLY A 74 55.31 -13.91 21.61
N LEU A 75 54.12 -13.53 22.08
CA LEU A 75 53.10 -12.86 21.26
C LEU A 75 52.36 -11.82 22.09
N CYS A 76 51.72 -10.87 21.41
CA CYS A 76 50.70 -10.05 22.04
C CYS A 76 49.55 -10.91 22.56
N ASP A 77 49.04 -10.56 23.72
CA ASP A 77 47.97 -11.25 24.45
C ASP A 77 46.70 -11.47 23.60
N TRP A 78 46.31 -10.48 22.80
CA TRP A 78 45.19 -10.59 21.86
C TRP A 78 45.48 -11.54 20.70
N ALA A 79 46.72 -11.55 20.17
CA ALA A 79 47.10 -12.51 19.15
C ALA A 79 47.05 -13.95 19.70
N ALA A 80 47.54 -14.15 20.93
CA ALA A 80 47.47 -15.43 21.62
C ALA A 80 46.01 -15.90 21.85
N LEU A 81 45.11 -14.97 22.20
CA LEU A 81 43.67 -15.24 22.31
C LEU A 81 43.02 -15.58 20.97
N GLN A 82 43.30 -14.83 19.91
CA GLN A 82 42.70 -15.07 18.58
C GLN A 82 43.01 -16.47 18.06
N LYS A 83 44.21 -17.00 18.32
CA LYS A 83 44.57 -18.40 17.98
C LYS A 83 43.65 -19.44 18.61
N LYS A 84 42.96 -19.12 19.72
CA LYS A 84 42.03 -20.02 20.42
C LYS A 84 40.58 -19.88 20.02
N GLY A 85 40.24 -18.81 19.31
CA GLY A 85 38.87 -18.59 18.83
C GLY A 85 38.37 -19.58 17.77
N VAL A 86 39.20 -20.57 17.43
CA VAL A 86 39.03 -21.55 16.37
C VAL A 86 38.24 -22.78 16.79
N SER A 87 38.53 -23.33 17.97
CA SER A 87 37.96 -24.61 18.42
C SER A 87 36.78 -24.33 19.35
N ARG A 88 35.66 -23.88 18.77
CA ARG A 88 34.46 -23.59 19.55
C ARG A 88 33.62 -24.86 19.68
N PRO A 89 33.07 -25.15 20.87
CA PRO A 89 31.97 -26.10 20.95
C PRO A 89 30.80 -25.60 20.08
N PRO A 90 29.99 -26.51 19.52
CA PRO A 90 28.78 -26.11 18.81
C PRO A 90 27.89 -25.28 19.75
N PRO A 91 27.27 -24.20 19.26
CA PRO A 91 26.41 -23.35 20.06
C PRO A 91 25.23 -24.15 20.62
N SER A 92 24.78 -23.77 21.82
CA SER A 92 23.53 -24.31 22.39
C SER A 92 22.31 -23.78 21.64
N PRO A 93 21.12 -24.42 21.74
CA PRO A 93 19.90 -23.90 21.12
C PRO A 93 19.56 -22.46 21.53
N ALA A 94 19.81 -22.08 22.79
CA ALA A 94 19.62 -20.71 23.27
C ALA A 94 20.59 -19.74 22.59
N GLN A 95 21.86 -20.14 22.45
CA GLN A 95 22.89 -19.37 21.78
C GLN A 95 22.61 -19.18 20.27
N ASP A 96 22.05 -20.19 19.61
CA ASP A 96 21.64 -20.09 18.21
C ASP A 96 20.46 -19.13 18.02
N LEU A 97 19.47 -19.16 18.91
CA LEU A 97 18.36 -18.22 18.88
C LEU A 97 18.82 -16.77 19.06
N ILE A 98 19.76 -16.53 19.98
CA ILE A 98 20.34 -15.21 20.19
C ILE A 98 21.15 -14.78 18.96
N ALA A 99 21.92 -15.68 18.35
CA ALA A 99 22.73 -15.35 17.16
C ALA A 99 21.87 -15.00 15.93
N GLN A 100 20.66 -15.56 15.82
CA GLN A 100 19.72 -15.28 14.73
C GLN A 100 18.82 -14.07 15.00
N ALA A 101 18.82 -13.54 16.23
CA ALA A 101 18.01 -12.39 16.56
C ALA A 101 18.54 -11.13 15.85
N PRO A 102 17.63 -10.28 15.33
CA PRO A 102 18.03 -9.05 14.68
C PRO A 102 18.71 -8.12 15.69
N GLU A 103 19.78 -7.45 15.25
CA GLU A 103 20.42 -6.43 16.08
C GLU A 103 19.43 -5.30 16.41
N PRO A 104 19.44 -4.78 17.65
CA PRO A 104 18.57 -3.70 18.03
C PRO A 104 18.93 -2.44 17.26
N LEU A 105 17.92 -1.78 16.69
CA LEU A 105 18.07 -0.55 15.89
C LEU A 105 18.85 0.55 16.61
N SER A 106 18.85 0.56 17.94
CA SER A 106 19.63 1.50 18.78
C SER A 106 21.14 1.43 18.55
N LYS A 107 21.68 0.34 18.00
CA LYS A 107 23.10 0.25 17.62
C LYS A 107 23.42 0.95 16.30
N LEU A 108 22.45 1.09 15.40
CA LEU A 108 22.65 1.76 14.10
C LEU A 108 22.71 3.29 14.25
N ASP A 109 22.06 3.84 15.28
CA ASP A 109 22.01 5.28 15.56
C ASP A 109 23.15 5.78 16.45
N ALA A 110 24.01 4.88 16.95
CA ALA A 110 25.17 5.26 17.72
C ALA A 110 26.20 5.95 16.79
N LYS A 111 26.39 7.26 16.96
CA LYS A 111 27.49 7.99 16.30
C LYS A 111 28.78 7.20 16.50
N PRO A 112 29.59 6.95 15.45
CA PRO A 112 30.84 6.24 15.61
C PRO A 112 31.72 7.03 16.58
N ARG A 113 31.82 6.55 17.83
CA ARG A 113 32.85 7.03 18.75
C ARG A 113 34.18 6.67 18.10
N ARG A 114 35.10 7.64 17.98
CA ARG A 114 36.49 7.31 17.63
C ARG A 114 36.97 6.29 18.68
N PRO A 115 37.31 5.05 18.30
CA PRO A 115 37.85 4.11 19.26
C PRO A 115 39.15 4.67 19.78
N GLU A 116 39.25 4.87 21.10
CA GLU A 116 40.52 5.16 21.74
C GLU A 116 41.51 4.04 21.40
N VAL A 117 42.73 4.43 21.01
CA VAL A 117 43.77 3.49 20.64
C VAL A 117 44.26 2.81 21.91
N THR A 118 44.13 1.48 21.97
CA THR A 118 44.51 0.71 23.15
C THR A 118 45.94 0.20 23.05
N GLY A 119 46.58 -0.06 24.19
CA GLY A 119 47.89 -0.73 24.24
C GLY A 119 47.87 -2.09 23.54
N THR A 120 46.74 -2.80 23.64
CA THR A 120 46.47 -4.06 22.93
C THR A 120 46.48 -3.90 21.41
N GLU A 121 45.82 -2.85 20.88
CA GLU A 121 45.80 -2.54 19.44
C GLU A 121 47.21 -2.26 18.91
N LEU A 122 47.99 -1.46 19.65
CA LEU A 122 49.36 -1.12 19.26
C LEU A 122 50.31 -2.32 19.35
N CYS A 123 50.15 -3.17 20.35
CA CYS A 123 50.91 -4.42 20.47
C CYS A 123 50.63 -5.31 19.24
N LEU A 124 49.35 -5.54 18.93
CA LEU A 124 48.94 -6.36 17.79
C LEU A 124 49.50 -5.80 16.47
N ALA A 125 49.43 -4.49 16.29
CA ALA A 125 49.97 -3.84 15.11
C ALA A 125 51.50 -4.00 14.99
N GLN A 126 52.24 -3.88 16.10
CA GLN A 126 53.68 -4.16 16.13
C GLN A 126 53.99 -5.63 15.78
N THR A 127 53.13 -6.57 16.16
CA THR A 127 53.26 -7.99 15.78
C THR A 127 53.07 -8.18 14.27
N VAL A 128 52.10 -7.49 13.66
CA VAL A 128 51.93 -7.50 12.20
C VAL A 128 53.14 -6.91 11.48
N LEU A 129 53.70 -5.80 11.98
CA LEU A 129 54.91 -5.20 11.43
C LEU A 129 56.13 -6.12 11.57
N PHE A 130 56.28 -6.79 12.71
CA PHE A 130 57.33 -7.79 12.90
C PHE A 130 57.18 -8.92 11.89
N LYS A 131 55.97 -9.43 11.67
CA LYS A 131 55.74 -10.48 10.67
C LYS A 131 56.16 -10.03 9.26
N LYS A 132 55.87 -8.79 8.89
CA LYS A 132 56.32 -8.22 7.61
C LYS A 132 57.84 -8.12 7.54
N ALA A 133 58.50 -7.70 8.62
CA ALA A 133 59.95 -7.66 8.72
C ALA A 133 60.56 -9.06 8.60
N TYR A 134 59.97 -10.05 9.27
CA TYR A 134 60.41 -11.45 9.25
C TYR A 134 60.30 -12.09 7.86
N GLY A 135 59.30 -11.70 7.07
CA GLY A 135 59.15 -12.13 5.67
C GLY A 135 59.95 -11.30 4.66
N ASP A 136 60.55 -10.19 5.07
CA ASP A 136 61.37 -9.34 4.19
C ASP A 136 62.82 -9.85 4.17
N GLY A 137 63.27 -10.34 3.01
CA GLY A 137 64.63 -10.85 2.83
C GLY A 137 65.74 -9.80 2.98
N LEU A 138 65.38 -8.51 3.12
CA LEU A 138 66.33 -7.43 3.44
C LEU A 138 66.54 -7.22 4.94
N SER A 139 65.68 -7.78 5.79
CA SER A 139 65.80 -7.71 7.25
C SER A 139 66.93 -8.63 7.74
N THR A 140 67.77 -8.13 8.64
CA THR A 140 68.85 -8.92 9.25
C THR A 140 68.40 -9.58 10.55
N ASP A 141 69.00 -10.73 10.91
CA ASP A 141 68.71 -11.43 12.17
C ASP A 141 68.90 -10.53 13.41
N ARG A 142 69.89 -9.63 13.35
CA ARG A 142 70.14 -8.65 14.42
C ARG A 142 68.98 -7.67 14.54
N GLN A 143 68.52 -7.08 13.44
CA GLN A 143 67.39 -6.15 13.45
C GLN A 143 66.11 -6.82 13.96
N LEU A 144 65.87 -8.08 13.57
CA LEU A 144 64.72 -8.86 14.05
C LEU A 144 64.83 -9.14 15.55
N SER A 145 66.01 -9.54 16.04
CA SER A 145 66.25 -9.76 17.48
C SER A 145 66.08 -8.47 18.30
N ASP A 146 66.64 -7.35 17.83
CA ASP A 146 66.52 -6.05 18.48
C ASP A 146 65.06 -5.56 18.50
N LEU A 147 64.32 -5.78 17.40
CA LEU A 147 62.88 -5.47 17.31
C LEU A 147 62.04 -6.33 18.25
N ALA A 148 62.31 -7.63 18.37
CA ALA A 148 61.63 -8.52 19.31
C ALA A 148 61.85 -8.07 20.76
N ALA A 149 63.09 -7.76 21.11
CA ALA A 149 63.46 -7.28 22.44
C ALA A 149 62.83 -5.91 22.75
N ALA A 150 62.78 -4.99 21.77
CA ALA A 150 62.13 -3.70 21.92
C ALA A 150 60.61 -3.84 22.08
N THR A 151 59.98 -4.73 21.30
CA THR A 151 58.53 -5.00 21.33
C THR A 151 58.11 -5.56 22.69
N SER A 152 58.79 -6.60 23.17
CA SER A 152 58.48 -7.22 24.47
C SER A 152 58.66 -6.25 25.65
N ARG A 153 59.68 -5.38 25.61
CA ARG A 153 59.85 -4.32 26.62
C ARG A 153 58.74 -3.26 26.57
N ARG A 154 58.44 -2.75 25.37
CA ARG A 154 57.46 -1.68 25.18
C ARG A 154 56.05 -2.13 25.55
N PHE A 155 55.69 -3.35 25.20
CA PHE A 155 54.34 -3.89 25.40
C PHE A 155 54.27 -4.93 26.51
N ALA A 156 55.14 -4.85 27.52
CA ALA A 156 55.23 -5.84 28.60
C ALA A 156 53.87 -6.13 29.29
N ALA A 157 52.98 -5.12 29.38
CA ALA A 157 51.62 -5.28 29.90
C ALA A 157 50.73 -6.18 29.02
N ASN A 158 50.94 -6.16 27.70
CA ASN A 158 50.15 -6.90 26.70
C ASN A 158 50.92 -8.05 26.05
N TRP A 159 52.07 -8.45 26.59
CA TRP A 159 52.98 -9.42 25.96
C TRP A 159 53.03 -10.75 26.71
N ILE A 160 52.65 -11.86 26.10
CA ILE A 160 52.78 -13.20 26.71
C ILE A 160 54.08 -13.84 26.22
N PRO A 161 55.05 -14.11 27.12
CA PRO A 161 56.31 -14.77 26.76
C PRO A 161 56.11 -16.16 26.16
N GLN A 162 57.03 -16.59 25.30
CA GLN A 162 56.96 -17.91 24.65
C GLN A 162 56.81 -19.08 25.64
N ALA A 163 57.54 -19.02 26.76
CA ALA A 163 57.46 -20.05 27.80
C ALA A 163 56.06 -20.12 28.44
N GLU A 164 55.39 -18.97 28.62
CA GLU A 164 54.02 -18.93 29.14
C GLU A 164 53.00 -19.42 28.11
N LEU A 165 53.19 -19.06 26.83
CA LEU A 165 52.35 -19.57 25.74
C LEU A 165 52.37 -21.10 25.69
N GLN A 166 53.48 -21.77 26.01
CA GLN A 166 53.53 -23.23 25.96
C GLN A 166 52.86 -23.93 27.15
N ARG A 167 52.46 -23.21 28.20
CA ARG A 167 51.83 -23.82 29.38
C ARG A 167 50.38 -24.22 29.09
N ALA A 168 50.02 -25.43 29.50
CA ALA A 168 48.68 -25.98 29.27
C ALA A 168 47.57 -25.17 29.97
N ASP A 169 47.83 -24.64 31.17
CA ASP A 169 46.88 -23.82 31.92
C ASP A 169 46.58 -22.48 31.24
N VAL A 170 47.60 -21.81 30.71
CA VAL A 170 47.45 -20.57 29.92
C VAL A 170 46.67 -20.84 28.63
N GLN A 171 46.97 -21.94 27.95
CA GLN A 171 46.26 -22.33 26.73
C GLN A 171 44.77 -22.64 26.99
N THR A 172 44.46 -23.32 28.09
CA THR A 172 43.08 -23.57 28.53
C THR A 172 42.38 -22.27 28.95
N ALA A 173 43.05 -21.42 29.73
CA ALA A 173 42.50 -20.11 30.12
C ALA A 173 42.21 -19.23 28.90
N ALA A 174 43.08 -19.21 27.89
CA ALA A 174 42.84 -18.47 26.65
C ALA A 174 41.60 -18.96 25.90
N GLN A 175 41.39 -20.27 25.83
CA GLN A 175 40.17 -20.87 25.26
C GLN A 175 38.90 -20.47 26.03
N ARG A 176 38.99 -20.49 27.37
CA ARG A 176 37.91 -20.10 28.28
C ARG A 176 37.56 -18.62 28.13
N LEU A 177 38.57 -17.74 28.11
CA LEU A 177 38.39 -16.30 27.99
C LEU A 177 37.73 -15.96 26.66
N TRP A 178 38.21 -16.56 25.57
CA TRP A 178 37.62 -16.36 24.26
C TRP A 178 36.14 -16.77 24.22
N THR A 179 35.82 -17.93 24.80
CA THR A 179 34.44 -18.42 24.90
C THR A 179 33.56 -17.42 25.66
N ILE A 180 34.01 -16.92 26.81
CA ILE A 180 33.28 -15.94 27.61
C ILE A 180 33.07 -14.63 26.83
N LEU A 181 34.14 -14.03 26.31
CA LEU A 181 34.08 -12.75 25.59
C LEU A 181 33.10 -12.82 24.42
N TRP A 182 33.11 -13.93 23.68
CA TRP A 182 32.22 -14.09 22.54
C TRP A 182 30.75 -14.24 22.96
N ARG A 183 30.47 -14.97 24.04
CA ARG A 183 29.11 -15.07 24.61
C ARG A 183 28.61 -13.71 25.09
N VAL A 184 29.45 -12.95 25.78
CA VAL A 184 29.16 -11.57 26.21
C VAL A 184 28.87 -10.66 25.01
N GLN A 185 29.73 -10.68 23.98
CA GLN A 185 29.53 -9.90 22.76
C GLN A 185 28.24 -10.26 22.03
N ARG A 186 27.88 -11.54 21.97
CA ARG A 186 26.63 -11.99 21.36
C ARG A 186 25.40 -11.48 22.13
N LEU A 187 25.44 -11.55 23.46
CA LEU A 187 24.39 -11.01 24.32
C LEU A 187 24.28 -9.48 24.16
N ALA A 188 25.41 -8.78 24.12
CA ALA A 188 25.45 -7.36 23.80
C ALA A 188 24.88 -7.09 22.39
N GLY A 189 25.11 -8.01 21.44
CA GLY A 189 24.51 -8.10 20.10
C GLY A 189 23.01 -7.82 20.09
N VAL A 190 22.28 -8.43 21.03
CA VAL A 190 20.82 -8.30 21.18
C VAL A 190 20.38 -7.29 22.25
N GLY A 191 21.32 -6.48 22.76
CA GLY A 191 21.06 -5.43 23.74
C GLY A 191 21.03 -5.91 25.20
N VAL A 192 21.57 -7.09 25.51
CA VAL A 192 21.69 -7.59 26.88
C VAL A 192 23.06 -7.22 27.44
N ALA A 193 23.07 -6.50 28.55
CA ALA A 193 24.29 -6.19 29.30
C ALA A 193 24.57 -7.31 30.30
N VAL A 194 25.75 -7.93 30.20
CA VAL A 194 26.19 -8.96 31.15
C VAL A 194 26.73 -8.29 32.42
N PRO A 195 26.28 -8.68 33.62
CA PRO A 195 26.82 -8.14 34.85
C PRO A 195 28.33 -8.34 34.99
N ALA A 196 29.00 -7.38 35.65
CA ALA A 196 30.45 -7.41 35.86
C ALA A 196 30.93 -8.74 36.50
N ALA A 197 30.19 -9.23 37.49
CA ALA A 197 30.49 -10.48 38.21
C ALA A 197 30.27 -11.75 37.37
N ASP A 198 29.46 -11.67 36.32
CA ASP A 198 29.09 -12.80 35.45
C ASP A 198 29.92 -12.82 34.15
N GLY A 199 31.11 -12.21 34.19
CA GLY A 199 32.04 -12.14 33.06
C GLY A 199 31.95 -10.85 32.24
N GLY A 200 31.01 -9.95 32.52
CA GLY A 200 30.93 -8.66 31.81
C GLY A 200 32.16 -7.78 31.99
N ALA A 201 32.81 -7.83 33.16
CA ALA A 201 34.04 -7.06 33.41
C ALA A 201 35.26 -7.57 32.62
N LEU A 202 35.21 -8.80 32.10
CA LEU A 202 36.32 -9.39 31.35
C LEU A 202 36.49 -8.74 29.98
N GLU A 203 35.45 -8.13 29.42
CA GLU A 203 35.50 -7.44 28.12
C GLU A 203 36.40 -6.19 28.17
N ASP A 204 36.37 -5.47 29.29
CA ASP A 204 37.13 -4.23 29.49
C ASP A 204 38.46 -4.45 30.25
N SER A 205 38.72 -5.68 30.71
CA SER A 205 39.91 -6.00 31.51
C SER A 205 41.15 -6.23 30.62
N PRO A 206 42.36 -5.83 31.07
CA PRO A 206 43.59 -6.26 30.42
C PRO A 206 43.64 -7.79 30.32
N ILE A 207 43.95 -8.32 29.13
CA ILE A 207 43.81 -9.75 28.83
C ILE A 207 44.60 -10.63 29.79
N LYS A 208 45.82 -10.23 30.17
CA LYS A 208 46.61 -10.97 31.16
C LYS A 208 45.91 -11.12 32.50
N GLU A 209 45.24 -10.07 32.97
CA GLU A 209 44.48 -10.12 34.23
C GLU A 209 43.23 -10.96 34.07
N ALA A 210 42.52 -10.85 32.94
CA ALA A 210 41.39 -11.71 32.62
C ALA A 210 41.79 -13.20 32.57
N LEU A 211 42.93 -13.54 31.95
CA LEU A 211 43.47 -14.91 31.92
C LEU A 211 43.75 -15.45 33.32
N LYS A 212 44.32 -14.63 34.21
CA LYS A 212 44.57 -15.02 35.61
C LYS A 212 43.28 -15.31 36.36
N GLN A 213 42.24 -14.51 36.16
CA GLN A 213 40.96 -14.65 36.86
C GLN A 213 40.26 -15.98 36.53
N ILE A 214 40.40 -16.48 35.31
CA ILE A 214 39.70 -17.69 34.84
C ILE A 214 40.60 -18.92 34.69
N MET A 215 41.85 -18.83 35.15
CA MET A 215 42.81 -19.93 35.09
C MET A 215 42.35 -21.11 35.97
N GLY A 216 41.68 -20.80 37.09
CA GLY A 216 41.05 -21.81 37.96
C GLY A 216 39.74 -22.35 37.39
N ASP A 217 39.45 -23.61 37.66
CA ASP A 217 38.24 -24.28 37.16
C ASP A 217 36.96 -23.70 37.75
N GLU A 218 36.93 -23.40 39.04
CA GLU A 218 35.73 -22.85 39.68
C GLU A 218 35.37 -21.42 39.21
N PRO A 219 36.31 -20.44 39.20
CA PRO A 219 36.00 -19.12 38.64
C PRO A 219 35.40 -19.18 37.23
N TYR A 220 35.95 -20.05 36.38
CA TYR A 220 35.40 -20.28 35.05
C TYR A 220 34.02 -20.94 35.08
N ALA A 221 33.85 -22.05 35.81
CA ALA A 221 32.59 -22.79 35.87
C ALA A 221 31.44 -21.94 36.42
N THR A 222 31.72 -21.07 37.39
CA THR A 222 30.75 -20.11 37.91
C THR A 222 30.30 -19.12 36.85
N ILE A 223 31.24 -18.49 36.12
CA ILE A 223 30.90 -17.55 35.03
C ILE A 223 30.16 -18.28 33.90
N ASP A 224 30.64 -19.47 33.50
CA ASP A 224 30.05 -20.27 32.43
C ASP A 224 28.58 -20.64 32.73
N ARG A 225 28.29 -21.05 33.97
CA ARG A 225 26.93 -21.33 34.43
C ARG A 225 26.06 -20.08 34.40
N ARG A 226 26.55 -18.95 34.91
CA ARG A 226 25.79 -17.68 34.93
C ARG A 226 25.48 -17.16 33.53
N LEU A 227 26.45 -17.21 32.63
CA LEU A 227 26.20 -16.88 31.22
C LEU A 227 25.17 -17.80 30.59
N THR A 228 25.14 -19.09 30.97
CA THR A 228 24.16 -20.04 30.45
C THR A 228 22.75 -19.67 30.92
N GLU A 229 22.58 -19.34 32.20
CA GLU A 229 21.31 -18.85 32.76
C GLU A 229 20.84 -17.56 32.03
N ILE A 230 21.74 -16.60 31.80
CA ILE A 230 21.44 -15.35 31.07
C ILE A 230 21.03 -15.63 29.62
N GLU A 231 21.72 -16.55 28.94
CA GLU A 231 21.41 -16.94 27.56
C GLU A 231 20.03 -17.60 27.46
N GLU A 232 19.68 -18.49 28.39
CA GLU A 232 18.36 -19.12 28.44
C GLU A 232 17.25 -18.10 28.71
N ASP A 233 17.44 -17.19 29.66
CA ASP A 233 16.50 -16.11 29.94
C ASP A 233 16.31 -15.19 28.73
N THR A 234 17.40 -14.87 28.05
CA THR A 234 17.38 -14.05 26.84
C THR A 234 16.63 -14.76 25.72
N ALA A 235 16.90 -16.05 25.50
CA ALA A 235 16.20 -16.84 24.49
C ALA A 235 14.69 -16.93 24.77
N ARG A 236 14.30 -17.16 26.03
CA ARG A 236 12.88 -17.12 26.45
C ARG A 236 12.24 -15.78 26.16
N ALA A 237 12.92 -14.67 26.48
CA ALA A 237 12.42 -13.33 26.22
C ALA A 237 12.27 -13.04 24.72
N LEU A 238 13.22 -13.49 23.89
CA LEU A 238 13.16 -13.34 22.42
C LEU A 238 11.97 -14.11 21.83
N GLN A 239 11.77 -15.36 22.24
CA GLN A 239 10.63 -16.17 21.79
C GLN A 239 9.29 -15.54 22.22
N ALA A 240 9.18 -15.04 23.46
CA ALA A 240 7.97 -14.37 23.94
C ALA A 240 7.66 -13.09 23.13
N ARG A 241 8.68 -12.31 22.78
CA ARG A 241 8.54 -11.13 21.91
C ARG A 241 8.07 -11.51 20.51
N GLU A 242 8.63 -12.58 19.94
CA GLU A 242 8.23 -13.04 18.61
C GLU A 242 6.78 -13.57 18.60
N ALA A 243 6.40 -14.34 19.63
CA ALA A 243 5.02 -14.81 19.80
C ALA A 243 4.04 -13.63 19.91
N THR A 244 4.39 -12.61 20.71
CA THR A 244 3.59 -11.39 20.84
C THR A 244 3.47 -10.66 19.50
N ARG A 245 4.58 -10.54 18.74
CA ARG A 245 4.57 -9.91 17.40
C ARG A 245 3.67 -10.68 16.43
N LYS A 246 3.72 -12.02 16.43
CA LYS A 246 2.86 -12.86 15.61
C LYS A 246 1.39 -12.68 15.98
N GLN A 247 1.06 -12.63 17.26
CA GLN A 247 -0.30 -12.40 17.74
C GLN A 247 -0.82 -11.01 17.34
N GLN A 248 -0.01 -9.96 17.51
CA GLN A 248 -0.38 -8.60 17.08
C GLN A 248 -0.59 -8.51 15.57
N ASN A 249 0.25 -9.18 14.78
CA ASN A 249 0.08 -9.22 13.33
C ASN A 249 -1.18 -9.99 12.93
N ALA A 250 -1.50 -11.09 13.60
CA ALA A 250 -2.74 -11.83 13.37
C ALA A 250 -3.98 -10.97 13.69
N GLN A 251 -3.97 -10.26 14.83
CA GLN A 251 -5.04 -9.32 15.19
C GLN A 251 -5.20 -8.18 14.19
N ARG A 252 -4.09 -7.64 13.66
CA ARG A 252 -4.13 -6.60 12.61
C ARG A 252 -4.71 -7.14 11.30
N GLN A 253 -4.36 -8.36 10.92
CA GLN A 253 -4.92 -9.01 9.73
C GLN A 253 -6.41 -9.29 9.88
N GLU A 254 -6.85 -9.75 11.05
CA GLU A 254 -8.26 -9.96 11.36
C GLU A 254 -9.04 -8.64 11.35
N ALA A 255 -8.51 -7.59 11.97
CA ALA A 255 -9.11 -6.25 11.93
C ALA A 255 -9.22 -5.71 10.49
N ALA A 256 -8.20 -5.92 9.66
CA ALA A 256 -8.24 -5.54 8.25
C ALA A 256 -9.32 -6.30 7.47
N ARG A 257 -9.48 -7.60 7.72
CA ARG A 257 -10.55 -8.41 7.09
C ARG A 257 -11.95 -7.94 7.51
N LEU A 258 -12.16 -7.65 8.79
CA LEU A 258 -13.43 -7.12 9.29
C LEU A 258 -13.76 -5.75 8.69
N GLN A 259 -12.75 -4.87 8.54
CA GLN A 259 -12.93 -3.59 7.85
C GLN A 259 -13.31 -3.78 6.38
N GLU A 260 -12.64 -4.68 5.67
CA GLU A 260 -12.97 -4.98 4.27
C GLU A 260 -14.39 -5.56 4.13
N GLU A 261 -14.79 -6.46 5.02
CA GLU A 261 -16.15 -7.01 5.04
C GLU A 261 -17.20 -5.93 5.32
N THR A 262 -16.94 -5.04 6.28
CA THR A 262 -17.82 -3.92 6.59
C THR A 262 -17.96 -2.98 5.40
N GLN A 263 -16.84 -2.66 4.72
CA GLN A 263 -16.87 -1.83 3.51
C GLN A 263 -17.69 -2.48 2.38
N ARG A 264 -17.57 -3.80 2.20
CA ARG A 264 -18.38 -4.54 1.22
C ARG A 264 -19.87 -4.51 1.56
N GLN A 265 -20.23 -4.66 2.83
CA GLN A 265 -21.63 -4.57 3.27
C GLN A 265 -22.20 -3.16 3.08
N ASP A 266 -21.43 -2.12 3.43
CA ASP A 266 -21.83 -0.73 3.21
C ASP A 266 -21.97 -0.39 1.73
N GLU A 267 -21.07 -0.89 0.88
CA GLU A 267 -21.17 -0.73 -0.57
C GLU A 267 -22.39 -1.45 -1.13
N ALA A 268 -22.67 -2.68 -0.69
CA ALA A 268 -23.87 -3.42 -1.09
C ALA A 268 -25.16 -2.66 -0.72
N ARG A 269 -25.24 -2.10 0.51
CA ARG A 269 -26.37 -1.25 0.93
C ARG A 269 -26.53 -0.02 0.06
N ARG A 270 -25.44 0.69 -0.25
CA ARG A 270 -25.49 1.86 -1.16
C ARG A 270 -25.94 1.48 -2.57
N GLN A 271 -25.55 0.31 -3.06
CA GLN A 271 -25.99 -0.18 -4.36
C GLN A 271 -27.49 -0.53 -4.34
N GLU A 272 -27.98 -1.14 -3.27
CA GLU A 272 -29.41 -1.41 -3.07
C GLU A 272 -30.22 -0.11 -3.00
N ASP A 273 -29.79 0.87 -2.19
CA ASP A 273 -30.43 2.19 -2.09
C ASP A 273 -30.47 2.90 -3.46
N SER A 274 -29.36 2.82 -4.21
CA SER A 274 -29.27 3.40 -5.56
C SER A 274 -30.15 2.69 -6.59
N ARG A 275 -30.44 1.40 -6.40
CA ARG A 275 -31.40 0.65 -7.24
C ARG A 275 -32.82 1.06 -6.88
N ALA A 276 -33.14 1.11 -5.58
CA ALA A 276 -34.46 1.52 -5.10
C ALA A 276 -34.83 2.94 -5.55
N MET A 277 -33.88 3.89 -5.50
CA MET A 277 -34.07 5.25 -6.04
C MET A 277 -34.38 5.26 -7.53
N ARG A 278 -33.61 4.52 -8.34
CA ARG A 278 -33.85 4.43 -9.79
C ARG A 278 -35.20 3.79 -10.12
N ASP A 279 -35.60 2.77 -9.38
CA ASP A 279 -36.91 2.14 -9.54
C ASP A 279 -38.04 3.10 -9.16
N ALA A 280 -37.86 3.92 -8.11
CA ALA A 280 -38.82 4.95 -7.72
C ALA A 280 -38.95 6.05 -8.79
N GLU A 281 -37.83 6.55 -9.32
CA GLU A 281 -37.80 7.53 -10.41
C GLU A 281 -38.46 6.98 -11.69
N ALA A 282 -38.22 5.70 -12.01
CA ALA A 282 -38.85 5.05 -13.17
C ALA A 282 -40.37 4.96 -13.00
N ARG A 283 -40.86 4.63 -11.80
CA ARG A 283 -42.31 4.63 -11.48
C ARG A 283 -42.91 6.03 -11.59
N GLU A 284 -42.23 7.05 -11.08
CA GLU A 284 -42.69 8.44 -11.20
C GLU A 284 -42.71 8.90 -12.67
N GLY A 285 -41.68 8.54 -13.45
CA GLY A 285 -41.63 8.80 -14.89
C GLY A 285 -42.77 8.13 -15.66
N GLN A 286 -43.09 6.88 -15.33
CA GLN A 286 -44.24 6.16 -15.90
C GLN A 286 -45.57 6.82 -15.51
N ALA A 287 -45.74 7.22 -14.25
CA ALA A 287 -46.94 7.92 -13.80
C ALA A 287 -47.13 9.27 -14.51
N LYS A 288 -46.05 10.04 -14.68
CA LYS A 288 -46.06 11.29 -15.46
C LYS A 288 -46.44 11.01 -16.92
N ALA A 289 -45.81 10.04 -17.57
CA ALA A 289 -46.12 9.69 -18.96
C ALA A 289 -47.59 9.25 -19.16
N GLN A 290 -48.15 8.49 -18.21
CA GLN A 290 -49.58 8.13 -18.23
C GLN A 290 -50.47 9.36 -18.05
N ALA A 291 -50.10 10.30 -17.18
CA ALA A 291 -50.84 11.54 -16.99
C ALA A 291 -50.80 12.43 -18.24
N THR A 292 -49.66 12.56 -18.92
CA THR A 292 -49.56 13.31 -20.19
C THR A 292 -50.39 12.64 -21.28
N ALA A 293 -50.29 11.32 -21.43
CA ALA A 293 -51.08 10.58 -22.42
C ALA A 293 -52.59 10.72 -22.18
N ALA A 294 -53.02 10.73 -20.91
CA ALA A 294 -54.43 10.98 -20.56
C ALA A 294 -54.87 12.42 -20.89
N ALA A 295 -54.00 13.41 -20.67
CA ALA A 295 -54.27 14.80 -21.04
C ALA A 295 -54.39 14.99 -22.56
N ASP A 296 -53.48 14.41 -23.34
CA ASP A 296 -53.52 14.46 -24.82
C ASP A 296 -54.77 13.75 -25.38
N ALA A 297 -55.15 12.63 -24.79
CA ALA A 297 -56.38 11.91 -25.16
C ALA A 297 -57.64 12.74 -24.89
N LEU A 298 -57.65 13.51 -23.78
CA LEU A 298 -58.75 14.40 -23.44
C LEU A 298 -58.85 15.58 -24.42
N ASP A 299 -57.72 16.21 -24.77
CA ASP A 299 -57.68 17.32 -25.73
C ASP A 299 -58.14 16.86 -27.13
N ALA A 300 -57.66 15.71 -27.59
CA ALA A 300 -58.11 15.11 -28.85
C ALA A 300 -59.61 14.79 -28.85
N ALA A 301 -60.17 14.34 -27.72
CA ALA A 301 -61.60 14.12 -27.57
C ALA A 301 -62.40 15.43 -27.64
N GLN A 302 -61.95 16.48 -26.95
CA GLN A 302 -62.58 17.81 -27.00
C GLN A 302 -62.54 18.40 -28.41
N GLY A 303 -61.42 18.28 -29.13
CA GLY A 303 -61.29 18.70 -30.52
C GLY A 303 -62.27 17.97 -31.47
N ARG A 304 -62.52 16.67 -31.25
CA ARG A 304 -63.55 15.91 -32.00
C ARG A 304 -64.96 16.44 -31.75
N VAL A 305 -65.30 16.75 -30.49
CA VAL A 305 -66.61 17.32 -30.14
C VAL A 305 -66.79 18.71 -30.75
N ALA A 306 -65.77 19.55 -30.73
CA ALA A 306 -65.82 20.89 -31.33
C ALA A 306 -66.09 20.84 -32.85
N ARG A 307 -65.39 19.96 -33.58
CA ARG A 307 -65.62 19.76 -35.02
C ARG A 307 -67.03 19.25 -35.32
N ALA A 308 -67.53 18.31 -34.51
CA ALA A 308 -68.88 17.78 -34.68
C ALA A 308 -69.96 18.85 -34.44
N ARG A 309 -69.76 19.77 -33.46
CA ARG A 309 -70.65 20.93 -33.27
C ARG A 309 -70.68 21.86 -34.47
N GLN A 310 -69.50 22.16 -35.04
CA GLN A 310 -69.40 23.01 -36.24
C GLN A 310 -70.11 22.36 -37.43
N ALA A 311 -69.99 21.04 -37.60
CA ALA A 311 -70.68 20.31 -38.66
C ALA A 311 -72.22 20.43 -38.53
N VAL A 312 -72.77 20.25 -37.33
CA VAL A 312 -74.20 20.43 -37.05
C VAL A 312 -74.65 21.86 -37.39
N GLN A 313 -73.95 22.88 -36.89
CA GLN A 313 -74.26 24.29 -37.17
C GLN A 313 -74.24 24.61 -38.68
N SER A 314 -73.27 24.03 -39.40
CA SER A 314 -73.17 24.22 -40.86
C SER A 314 -74.32 23.57 -41.62
N ALA A 315 -74.78 22.39 -41.18
CA ALA A 315 -75.91 21.67 -41.77
C ALA A 315 -77.24 22.38 -41.47
N GLU A 316 -77.43 22.89 -40.24
CA GLU A 316 -78.59 23.72 -39.88
C GLU A 316 -78.70 24.95 -40.77
N ARG A 317 -77.57 25.64 -41.00
CA ARG A 317 -77.53 26.84 -41.85
C ARG A 317 -77.92 26.52 -43.29
N ARG A 318 -77.41 25.43 -43.87
CA ARG A 318 -77.79 24.98 -45.22
C ARG A 318 -79.28 24.66 -45.32
N LEU A 319 -79.85 23.99 -44.31
CA LEU A 319 -81.27 23.69 -44.25
C LEU A 319 -82.12 24.97 -44.20
N GLN A 320 -81.71 25.97 -43.42
CA GLN A 320 -82.37 27.27 -43.34
C GLN A 320 -82.31 28.02 -44.67
N GLU A 321 -81.15 28.05 -45.33
CA GLU A 321 -80.96 28.69 -46.64
C GLU A 321 -81.86 28.04 -47.71
N ARG A 322 -81.95 26.70 -47.76
CA ARG A 322 -82.83 26.00 -48.72
C ARG A 322 -84.30 26.20 -48.39
N SER A 323 -84.67 26.28 -47.12
CA SER A 323 -86.04 26.58 -46.68
C SER A 323 -86.45 28.00 -47.07
N ALA A 324 -85.56 28.98 -46.92
CA ALA A 324 -85.78 30.36 -47.35
C ALA A 324 -85.89 30.47 -48.88
N ALA A 325 -85.08 29.72 -49.64
CA ALA A 325 -85.16 29.68 -51.10
C ALA A 325 -86.53 29.17 -51.60
N ILE A 326 -87.10 28.14 -50.97
CA ILE A 326 -88.45 27.65 -51.27
C ILE A 326 -89.51 28.74 -50.99
N GLN A 327 -89.42 29.41 -49.84
CA GLN A 327 -90.36 30.49 -49.48
C GLN A 327 -90.27 31.67 -50.46
N ALA A 328 -89.06 32.04 -50.88
CA ALA A 328 -88.83 33.10 -51.86
C ALA A 328 -89.36 32.74 -53.26
N ASP A 329 -89.24 31.49 -53.70
CA ASP A 329 -89.83 31.03 -54.97
C ASP A 329 -91.37 31.04 -54.91
N GLN A 330 -91.95 30.54 -53.82
CA GLN A 330 -93.40 30.58 -53.58
C GLN A 330 -93.96 32.00 -53.57
N ALA A 331 -93.28 32.94 -52.91
CA ALA A 331 -93.65 34.34 -52.89
C ALA A 331 -93.59 34.98 -54.28
N ARG A 332 -92.55 34.67 -55.07
CA ARG A 332 -92.44 35.15 -56.47
C ARG A 332 -93.54 34.60 -57.37
N ARG A 333 -93.91 33.32 -57.23
CA ARG A 333 -95.05 32.72 -57.95
C ARG A 333 -96.38 33.39 -57.61
N MET A 334 -96.61 33.67 -56.32
CA MET A 334 -97.81 34.39 -55.86
C MET A 334 -97.88 35.83 -56.41
N GLN A 335 -96.75 36.54 -56.43
CA GLN A 335 -96.68 37.89 -57.02
C GLN A 335 -96.90 37.88 -58.54
N SER A 336 -96.34 36.89 -59.25
CA SER A 336 -96.59 36.67 -60.68
C SER A 336 -98.08 36.45 -60.97
N LEU A 337 -98.75 35.59 -60.19
CA LEU A 337 -100.19 35.36 -60.28
C LEU A 337 -101.00 36.64 -60.02
N ALA A 338 -100.67 37.40 -58.97
CA ALA A 338 -101.35 38.64 -58.63
C ALA A 338 -101.19 39.71 -59.72
N MET A 339 -100.01 39.86 -60.31
CA MET A 339 -99.77 40.78 -61.44
C MET A 339 -100.48 40.32 -62.72
N GLY A 340 -100.62 39.01 -62.95
CA GLY A 340 -101.41 38.44 -64.04
C GLY A 340 -102.88 38.83 -63.95
N MET A 341 -103.48 38.76 -62.76
CA MET A 341 -104.88 39.17 -62.53
C MET A 341 -105.11 40.66 -62.82
N ALA A 342 -104.16 41.53 -62.49
CA ALA A 342 -104.28 42.98 -62.69
C ALA A 342 -104.25 43.42 -64.17
N ARG A 343 -103.69 42.60 -65.07
CA ARG A 343 -103.55 42.91 -66.51
C ARG A 343 -104.71 42.40 -67.38
N GLY A 344 -105.78 41.87 -66.78
CA GLY A 344 -106.94 41.34 -67.51
C GLY A 344 -106.69 39.98 -68.17
N PRO A 345 -107.63 39.46 -68.97
CA PRO A 345 -107.65 38.07 -69.44
C PRO A 345 -106.40 37.66 -70.24
N SER A 346 -105.78 38.59 -70.97
CA SER A 346 -104.51 38.38 -71.69
C SER A 346 -103.29 38.37 -70.77
N GLY A 347 -103.33 39.06 -69.63
CA GLY A 347 -102.28 39.03 -68.60
C GLY A 347 -102.27 37.76 -67.76
N MET A 348 -103.46 37.19 -67.49
CA MET A 348 -103.60 35.89 -66.83
C MET A 348 -103.01 34.75 -67.68
N ALA A 349 -103.23 34.76 -69.00
CA ALA A 349 -102.65 33.77 -69.90
C ALA A 349 -101.11 33.76 -69.88
N GLN A 350 -100.48 34.94 -69.80
CA GLN A 350 -99.02 35.07 -69.68
C GLN A 350 -98.49 34.65 -68.31
N ALA A 351 -99.19 34.98 -67.22
CA ALA A 351 -98.81 34.54 -65.87
C ALA A 351 -98.90 33.02 -65.72
N PHE A 352 -99.96 32.40 -66.27
CA PHE A 352 -100.10 30.94 -66.28
C PHE A 352 -99.11 30.25 -67.21
N GLN A 353 -98.73 30.83 -68.35
CA GLN A 353 -97.64 30.29 -69.19
C GLN A 353 -96.26 30.43 -68.54
N GLY A 354 -96.01 31.47 -67.75
CA GLY A 354 -94.78 31.62 -66.96
C GLY A 354 -94.69 30.66 -65.76
N LEU A 355 -95.84 30.16 -65.28
CA LEU A 355 -95.93 29.15 -64.21
C LEU A 355 -95.96 27.72 -64.75
N ALA A 356 -96.55 27.52 -65.92
CA ALA A 356 -96.52 26.29 -66.69
C ALA A 356 -95.32 26.30 -67.63
N GLY A 357 -94.11 26.34 -67.05
CA GLY A 357 -92.88 26.12 -67.81
C GLY A 357 -92.97 24.78 -68.55
N GLY A 358 -92.97 24.85 -69.89
CA GLY A 358 -92.92 23.68 -70.75
C GLY A 358 -91.60 22.93 -70.55
N GLY A 359 -91.71 21.62 -70.28
CA GLY A 359 -90.57 20.70 -70.22
C GLY A 359 -90.18 20.25 -68.80
N GLY A 360 -90.91 19.27 -68.27
CA GLY A 360 -90.36 18.16 -67.46
C GLY A 360 -89.82 18.38 -66.04
N HIS A 361 -89.48 19.58 -65.57
CA HIS A 361 -89.03 19.80 -64.17
C HIS A 361 -89.63 21.08 -63.56
N ASP A 362 -90.41 20.92 -62.50
CA ASP A 362 -90.88 22.03 -61.66
C ASP A 362 -89.71 22.53 -60.77
N PRO A 363 -89.25 23.79 -60.90
CA PRO A 363 -88.15 24.34 -60.10
C PRO A 363 -88.37 24.21 -58.58
N LEU A 364 -89.64 24.18 -58.16
CA LEU A 364 -90.02 24.06 -56.76
C LEU A 364 -89.85 22.63 -56.24
N GLU A 365 -89.99 21.62 -57.10
CA GLU A 365 -89.63 20.24 -56.77
C GLU A 365 -88.12 20.06 -56.62
N GLY A 366 -87.32 20.74 -57.46
CA GLY A 366 -85.86 20.78 -57.32
C GLY A 366 -85.41 21.30 -55.96
N LEU A 367 -85.93 22.47 -55.56
CA LEU A 367 -85.63 23.06 -54.25
C LEU A 367 -86.15 22.21 -53.08
N ARG A 368 -87.30 21.53 -53.22
CA ARG A 368 -87.81 20.59 -52.21
C ARG A 368 -86.90 19.37 -52.04
N ARG A 369 -86.35 18.82 -53.14
CA ARG A 369 -85.37 17.73 -53.09
C ARG A 369 -84.08 18.17 -52.41
N GLU A 370 -83.56 19.35 -52.75
CA GLU A 370 -82.38 19.92 -52.10
C GLU A 370 -82.59 20.17 -50.60
N ARG A 371 -83.77 20.62 -50.19
CA ARG A 371 -84.11 20.76 -48.76
C ARG A 371 -84.19 19.41 -48.06
N ALA A 372 -84.78 18.38 -48.69
CA ALA A 372 -84.83 17.04 -48.13
C ALA A 372 -83.43 16.43 -47.96
N GLN A 373 -82.53 16.69 -48.90
CA GLN A 373 -81.13 16.30 -48.79
C GLN A 373 -80.40 17.07 -47.67
N ALA A 374 -80.62 18.38 -47.54
CA ALA A 374 -80.07 19.17 -46.43
C ALA A 374 -80.62 18.72 -45.05
N GLN A 375 -81.88 18.29 -44.98
CA GLN A 375 -82.46 17.71 -43.76
C GLN A 375 -81.76 16.39 -43.41
N HIS A 376 -81.53 15.53 -44.39
CA HIS A 376 -80.81 14.27 -44.18
C HIS A 376 -79.36 14.51 -43.72
N GLU A 377 -78.67 15.50 -44.28
CA GLU A 377 -77.32 15.91 -43.84
C GLU A 377 -77.32 16.40 -42.38
N LEU A 378 -78.33 17.17 -41.98
CA LEU A 378 -78.49 17.60 -40.58
C LEU A 378 -78.74 16.43 -39.64
N ASP A 379 -79.62 15.50 -40.02
CA ASP A 379 -79.94 14.33 -39.21
C ASP A 379 -78.70 13.43 -39.03
N GLN A 380 -77.88 13.26 -40.07
CA GLN A 380 -76.59 12.55 -39.99
C GLN A 380 -75.59 13.27 -39.09
N ALA A 381 -75.47 14.59 -39.20
CA ALA A 381 -74.58 15.39 -38.36
C ALA A 381 -75.00 15.34 -36.87
N MET A 382 -76.30 15.41 -36.59
CA MET A 382 -76.84 15.27 -35.23
C MET A 382 -76.64 13.86 -34.66
N ALA A 383 -76.81 12.81 -35.47
CA ALA A 383 -76.54 11.44 -35.05
C ALA A 383 -75.06 11.22 -34.71
N ALA A 384 -74.14 11.73 -35.55
CA ALA A 384 -72.70 11.68 -35.28
C ALA A 384 -72.31 12.46 -34.01
N PHE A 385 -72.92 13.63 -33.79
CA PHE A 385 -72.71 14.41 -32.56
C PHE A 385 -73.27 13.70 -31.32
N ALA A 386 -74.44 13.06 -31.42
CA ALA A 386 -75.04 12.29 -30.34
C ALA A 386 -74.21 11.06 -29.97
N ALA A 387 -73.64 10.36 -30.95
CA ALA A 387 -72.72 9.23 -30.74
C ALA A 387 -71.43 9.66 -30.03
N LEU A 388 -70.89 10.85 -30.35
CA LEU A 388 -69.72 11.39 -29.63
C LEU A 388 -70.08 11.79 -28.19
N ARG A 389 -71.28 12.30 -27.95
CA ARG A 389 -71.77 12.69 -26.62
C ARG A 389 -72.07 11.49 -25.71
N SER A 390 -72.54 10.36 -26.26
CA SER A 390 -72.74 9.13 -25.49
C SER A 390 -71.41 8.54 -25.04
N VAL A 391 -70.40 8.54 -25.91
CA VAL A 391 -69.01 8.14 -25.58
C VAL A 391 -68.37 9.05 -24.52
N GLN A 392 -68.69 10.35 -24.52
CA GLN A 392 -68.25 11.30 -23.49
C GLN A 392 -68.91 11.05 -22.12
N LYS A 393 -70.18 10.59 -22.10
CA LYS A 393 -70.89 10.23 -20.86
C LYS A 393 -70.31 8.98 -20.20
N THR A 394 -69.81 8.03 -20.99
CA THR A 394 -69.13 6.83 -20.48
C THR A 394 -67.65 7.06 -20.11
N ALA A 395 -67.07 8.19 -20.53
CA ALA A 395 -65.71 8.61 -20.21
C ALA A 395 -65.66 9.72 -19.14
N SER A 396 -66.67 9.81 -18.25
CA SER A 396 -66.58 10.66 -17.06
C SER A 396 -65.67 10.02 -16.02
N PRO A 397 -64.73 10.77 -15.40
CA PRO A 397 -63.64 10.22 -14.57
C PRO A 397 -64.06 9.80 -13.16
N SER A 398 -65.32 9.46 -12.92
CA SER A 398 -65.85 9.10 -11.59
C SER A 398 -65.87 7.59 -11.30
N GLN A 399 -65.14 6.77 -12.07
CA GLN A 399 -64.95 5.34 -11.79
C GLN A 399 -63.48 4.89 -11.86
N ALA A 400 -62.55 5.73 -11.40
CA ALA A 400 -61.27 5.21 -10.94
C ALA A 400 -61.51 4.51 -9.58
N PRO A 401 -61.15 3.23 -9.39
CA PRO A 401 -61.17 2.64 -8.05
C PRO A 401 -60.25 3.47 -7.14
N PRO A 402 -60.65 3.76 -5.89
CA PRO A 402 -59.82 4.56 -5.00
C PRO A 402 -58.48 3.86 -4.79
N VAL A 403 -57.40 4.59 -5.05
CA VAL A 403 -56.04 4.17 -4.73
C VAL A 403 -55.98 3.95 -3.22
N GLY A 404 -55.98 2.68 -2.79
CA GLY A 404 -55.87 2.31 -1.39
C GLY A 404 -54.54 2.83 -0.83
N GLN A 405 -54.63 3.72 0.16
CA GLN A 405 -53.50 3.99 1.03
C GLN A 405 -53.21 2.71 1.83
N PRO A 406 -51.94 2.32 1.99
CA PRO A 406 -51.59 1.16 2.78
C PRO A 406 -51.92 1.44 4.26
N GLY A 407 -52.95 0.78 4.80
CA GLY A 407 -53.22 0.74 6.25
C GLY A 407 -54.67 0.88 6.72
N GLU A 408 -55.68 1.08 5.87
CA GLU A 408 -57.09 1.11 6.33
C GLU A 408 -57.79 -0.24 6.10
N GLU A 409 -58.14 -0.92 7.19
CA GLU A 409 -59.14 -1.99 7.18
C GLU A 409 -60.51 -1.39 6.89
N ARG A 410 -61.17 -1.84 5.81
CA ARG A 410 -62.59 -1.57 5.59
C ARG A 410 -63.33 -2.88 5.33
N CYS A 411 -64.19 -3.24 6.28
CA CYS A 411 -65.18 -4.28 6.10
C CYS A 411 -66.35 -3.73 5.26
N VAL A 412 -66.78 -4.49 4.26
CA VAL A 412 -67.99 -4.18 3.48
C VAL A 412 -69.16 -4.94 4.12
N GLU A 413 -70.31 -4.26 4.31
CA GLU A 413 -71.55 -4.89 4.76
C GLU A 413 -71.91 -6.08 3.84
N GLY A 414 -71.92 -7.29 4.41
CA GLY A 414 -72.04 -8.55 3.66
C GLY A 414 -71.03 -9.64 4.04
N GLY A 415 -70.13 -9.40 5.01
CA GLY A 415 -69.52 -10.49 5.79
C GLY A 415 -68.20 -11.08 5.29
N ARG A 416 -67.39 -10.36 4.52
CA ARG A 416 -65.97 -10.73 4.31
C ARG A 416 -65.06 -9.50 4.38
N CYS A 417 -64.22 -9.43 5.39
CA CYS A 417 -63.12 -8.47 5.49
C CYS A 417 -61.86 -9.09 4.86
N ILE A 418 -61.12 -8.31 4.06
CA ILE A 418 -59.83 -8.74 3.47
C ILE A 418 -58.73 -7.98 4.21
N ILE A 419 -57.88 -8.71 4.93
CA ILE A 419 -56.67 -8.18 5.56
C ILE A 419 -55.56 -8.21 4.51
N VAL A 420 -54.93 -7.07 4.24
CA VAL A 420 -53.72 -7.00 3.41
C VAL A 420 -52.53 -7.17 4.35
N GLU A 421 -51.93 -8.36 4.37
CA GLU A 421 -50.79 -8.68 5.22
C GLU A 421 -49.54 -7.86 4.86
N ARG A 422 -48.84 -7.36 5.89
CA ARG A 422 -47.46 -6.88 5.82
C ARG A 422 -46.52 -8.08 5.63
N THR A 423 -45.82 -8.14 4.50
CA THR A 423 -44.56 -8.89 4.43
C THR A 423 -43.44 -8.03 5.02
N VAL A 424 -42.80 -8.56 6.08
CA VAL A 424 -41.57 -8.03 6.72
C VAL A 424 -40.41 -8.02 5.75
#